data_AF-A0A2E7RE37-F1
#
_entry.id   AF-A0A2E7RE37-F1
#
_cell.length_a   1.000
_cell.length_b   1.000
_cell.length_c   1.000
_cell.angle_alpha   90.00
_cell.angle_beta   90.00
_cell.angle_gamma   90.00
#
_symmetry.space_group_name_H-M   'P 1'
#
loop_
_entity.id
_entity.type
_entity.pdbx_description
1 polymer ?
#
loop_
_entity_poly.entity_id
_entity_poly.type
_entity_poly.pdbx_seq_one_letter_code
_entity_poly.pdbx_strand_id
1 'polypeptide(L)' 'MRRLETIDMARRGLHNQGAMLLTEWLAGKIEVDLDKARRLFTLICVLHVRA' A
#
# COMPACT_ATOMS: atom_id res chain seq x y z
N MET A 1 10.50 -2.10 23.27
CA MET A 1 10.36 -1.05 22.22
C MET A 1 10.68 -1.57 20.81
N ARG A 2 11.83 -2.24 20.57
CA ARG A 2 12.29 -2.69 19.23
C ARG A 2 11.32 -3.53 18.38
N ARG A 3 10.51 -4.41 18.99
CA ARG A 3 9.58 -5.31 18.25
C ARG A 3 8.44 -4.57 17.57
N LEU A 4 7.90 -3.53 18.21
CA LEU A 4 6.81 -2.72 17.66
C LEU A 4 7.30 -1.95 16.43
N GLU A 5 8.53 -1.42 16.49
CA GLU A 5 9.17 -0.74 15.36
C GLU A 5 9.40 -1.69 14.19
N THR A 6 9.86 -2.92 14.45
CA THR A 6 10.01 -3.96 13.41
C THR A 6 8.68 -4.25 12.71
N ILE A 7 7.59 -4.36 13.48
CA ILE A 7 6.25 -4.59 12.93
C ILE A 7 5.78 -3.40 12.09
N ASP A 8 5.98 -2.17 12.57
CA ASP A 8 5.58 -0.98 11.84
C ASP A 8 6.42 -0.79 10.56
N MET A 9 7.71 -1.11 10.60
CA MET A 9 8.57 -1.15 9.41
C MET A 9 8.13 -2.21 8.41
N ALA A 10 7.80 -3.42 8.86
CA ALA A 10 7.30 -4.49 7.99
C ALA A 10 5.98 -4.09 7.31
N ARG A 11 5.05 -3.47 8.06
CA ARG A 11 3.80 -2.96 7.52
C ARG A 11 4.06 -1.87 6.47
N ARG A 12 4.95 -0.91 6.75
CA ARG A 12 5.33 0.11 5.76
C ARG A 12 5.93 -0.51 4.50
N GLY A 13 6.77 -1.53 4.64
CA GLY A 13 7.32 -2.30 3.52
C GLY A 13 6.22 -2.89 2.63
N LEU A 14 5.25 -3.59 3.24
CA LEU A 14 4.11 -4.18 2.52
C LEU A 14 3.26 -3.14 1.80
N HIS A 15 2.95 -2.01 2.44
CA HIS A 15 2.18 -0.95 1.81
C HIS A 15 2.93 -0.28 0.66
N ASN A 16 4.26 -0.14 0.76
CA ASN A 16 5.07 0.41 -0.34
C ASN A 16 5.12 -0.56 -1.52
N GLN A 17 5.35 -1.85 -1.28
CA GLN A 17 5.33 -2.86 -2.34
C GLN A 17 3.96 -2.95 -3.01
N GLY A 18 2.89 -2.97 -2.21
CA GLY A 18 1.52 -2.96 -2.73
C GLY A 18 1.20 -1.70 -3.55
N ALA A 19 1.67 -0.53 -3.12
CA ALA A 19 1.53 0.71 -3.87
C ALA A 19 2.26 0.67 -5.22
N MET A 20 3.48 0.14 -5.27
CA MET A 20 4.24 0.00 -6.52
C MET A 20 3.51 -0.90 -7.52
N LEU A 21 3.06 -2.08 -7.07
CA LEU A 21 2.29 -3.02 -7.89
C LEU A 21 0.98 -2.38 -8.39
N LEU A 22 0.31 -1.60 -7.54
CA LEU A 22 -0.92 -0.91 -7.90
C LEU A 22 -0.68 0.17 -8.95
N THR A 23 0.41 0.93 -8.85
CA THR A 23 0.82 1.91 -9.86
C THR A 23 1.09 1.23 -11.20
N GLU A 24 1.83 0.12 -11.21
CA GLU A 24 2.10 -0.65 -12.44
C GLU A 24 0.81 -1.20 -13.07
N TRP A 25 -0.11 -1.71 -12.25
CA TRP A 25 -1.39 -2.24 -12.75
C TRP A 25 -2.33 -1.17 -13.32
N LEU A 26 -2.23 0.06 -12.82
CA LEU A 26 -2.98 1.22 -13.30
C LEU A 26 -2.30 1.94 -14.47
N ALA A 27 -1.05 1.60 -14.78
CA ALA A 27 -0.32 2.20 -15.90
C ALA A 27 -1.11 2.04 -17.21
N GLY A 28 -1.29 3.15 -17.93
CA GLY A 28 -2.08 3.20 -19.17
C GLY A 28 -3.60 3.30 -18.97
N LYS A 29 -4.10 3.24 -17.73
CA LYS A 29 -5.52 3.52 -17.41
C LYS A 29 -5.68 4.84 -16.67
N ILE A 30 -4.87 5.04 -15.62
CA ILE A 30 -4.94 6.22 -14.74
C ILE A 30 -3.52 6.56 -14.31
N GLU A 31 -3.13 7.83 -14.44
CA GLU A 31 -1.87 8.30 -13.90
C GLU A 31 -1.97 8.47 -12.37
N VAL A 32 -1.14 7.73 -11.64
CA VAL A 32 -1.13 7.74 -10.17
C VAL A 32 0.30 7.75 -9.66
N ASP A 33 0.61 8.67 -8.74
CA ASP A 33 1.89 8.66 -8.04
C ASP A 33 1.87 7.65 -6.88
N LEU A 34 3.06 7.34 -6.36
CA LEU A 34 3.24 6.34 -5.31
C LEU A 34 2.49 6.68 -4.01
N ASP A 35 2.35 7.97 -3.67
CA ASP A 35 1.65 8.39 -2.46
C ASP A 35 0.13 8.20 -2.59
N LYS A 36 -0.44 8.54 -3.75
CA LYS A 36 -1.83 8.27 -4.09
C LYS A 36 -2.10 6.75 -4.15
N ALA A 37 -1.21 5.99 -4.78
CA ALA A 37 -1.30 4.53 -4.84
C ALA A 37 -1.23 3.89 -3.44
N ARG A 38 -0.37 4.38 -2.54
CA ARG A 38 -0.30 3.91 -1.15
C ARG A 38 -1.58 4.17 -0.38
N ARG A 39 -2.23 5.32 -0.58
CA ARG A 39 -3.53 5.63 0.02
C ARG A 39 -4.62 4.70 -0.52
N LEU A 40 -4.66 4.47 -1.83
CA LEU A 40 -5.61 3.57 -2.46
C LEU A 40 -5.41 2.12 -1.99
N PHE A 41 -4.17 1.63 -1.94
CA PHE A 41 -3.84 0.31 -1.41
C PHE A 41 -4.27 0.15 0.05
N THR A 42 -4.06 1.19 0.88
CA THR A 42 -4.52 1.18 2.27
C THR A 42 -6.03 1.04 2.36
N LEU A 43 -6.78 1.78 1.52
CA LEU A 43 -8.23 1.67 1.46
C LEU A 43 -8.68 0.26 1.02
N ILE A 44 -8.04 -0.30 0.00
CA ILE A 44 -8.27 -1.67 -0.48
C ILE A 44 -8.08 -2.67 0.67
N CYS A 45 -6.98 -2.61 1.41
CA CYS A 45 -6.74 -3.49 2.55
C CYS A 45 -7.84 -3.36 3.61
N VAL A 46 -8.22 -2.13 3.96
CA VAL A 46 -9.27 -1.90 4.97
C VAL A 46 -10.63 -2.43 4.53
N LEU A 47 -10.97 -2.31 3.24
CA LEU A 47 -12.22 -2.84 2.69
C LEU A 47 -12.22 -4.37 2.61
N HIS A 48 -11.09 -4.99 2.23
CA HIS A 48 -10.96 -6.45 2.18
C HIS A 48 -11.04 -7.12 3.55
N VAL A 49 -10.53 -6.47 4.60
CA VAL A 49 -10.61 -6.99 5.97
C VAL A 49 -12.04 -6.91 6.54
N ARG A 50 -12.90 -6.06 5.95
CA ARG A 50 -14.30 -5.86 6.37
C ARG A 50 -15.31 -6.63 5.51
N ALA A 51 -14.87 -7.25 4.43
CA ALA A 51 -15.67 -8.10 3.55
C ALA A 51 -15.69 -9.53 4.09
#